data_AF-A0A7J6T704-F1
#
_entry.id   AF-A0A7J6T704-F1
#
_cell.length_a   1.000
_cell.length_b   1.000
_cell.length_c   1.000
_cell.angle_alpha   90.00
_cell.angle_beta   90.00
_cell.angle_gamma   90.00
#
_symmetry.space_group_name_H-M   'P 1'
#
loop_
_entity.id
_entity.type
_entity.pdbx_description
1 polymer ?
#
loop_
_entity_poly.entity_id
_entity_poly.type
_entity_poly.pdbx_seq_one_letter_code
_entity_poly.pdbx_strand_id
1 'polypeptide(L)'
;MSIWNDIAGGPLLPTAGQDCTEVADEPLSIFSERPAEGLVGPLVWCDHMDLLATMHVTPEEGRSVKVWRLLSDEKTPSCLFSYKGHSADWYPTAVAWSPRSLSHPEQLLAVGDERGDIALVY
;
A
#
# COMPACT_ATOMS: atom_id res chain seq x y z
N MET A 1 44.01 -7.77 -1.01
CA MET A 1 43.57 -7.88 -2.41
C MET A 1 42.31 -8.72 -2.41
N SER A 2 41.24 -8.14 -2.94
CA SER A 2 39.85 -8.62 -3.06
C SER A 2 39.76 -9.98 -3.81
N ILE A 3 38.69 -10.79 -3.86
CA ILE A 3 37.25 -10.59 -4.10
C ILE A 3 36.51 -11.90 -3.69
N TRP A 4 35.31 -11.76 -3.13
CA TRP A 4 34.08 -12.58 -3.22
C TRP A 4 34.06 -13.99 -3.87
N ASN A 5 33.38 -14.92 -3.19
CA ASN A 5 32.46 -15.98 -3.68
C ASN A 5 32.32 -17.04 -2.55
N ASP A 6 31.17 -17.59 -2.15
CA ASP A 6 29.89 -17.77 -2.81
C ASP A 6 28.75 -17.84 -1.79
N ILE A 7 27.59 -17.42 -2.28
CA ILE A 7 26.28 -17.34 -1.65
C ILE A 7 25.66 -18.74 -1.60
N ALA A 8 25.36 -19.25 -0.40
CA ALA A 8 24.46 -20.38 -0.20
C ALA A 8 23.21 -19.90 0.55
N GLY A 9 22.42 -19.05 -0.10
CA GLY A 9 21.12 -18.58 0.39
C GLY A 9 20.03 -19.62 0.16
N GLY A 10 19.96 -20.63 1.03
CA GLY A 10 18.73 -21.40 1.24
C GLY A 10 17.65 -20.56 1.94
N PRO A 11 16.38 -21.02 2.00
CA PRO A 11 15.32 -20.29 2.69
C PRO A 11 15.72 -20.14 4.16
N LEU A 12 15.80 -18.89 4.63
CA LEU A 12 16.06 -18.57 6.02
C LEU A 12 14.88 -19.07 6.86
N LEU A 13 15.00 -20.29 7.36
CA LEU A 13 14.20 -20.75 8.49
C LEU A 13 14.51 -19.82 9.67
N PRO A 14 13.50 -19.27 10.36
CA PRO A 14 13.75 -18.46 11.55
C PRO A 14 14.44 -19.34 12.59
N THR A 15 15.71 -19.05 12.86
CA THR A 15 16.46 -19.70 13.94
C THR A 15 15.74 -19.39 15.26
N ALA A 16 15.33 -20.44 15.96
CA ALA A 16 14.76 -20.36 17.31
C ALA A 16 15.72 -19.54 18.20
N GLY A 17 15.33 -18.31 18.54
CA GLY A 17 16.18 -17.40 19.32
C GLY A 17 15.97 -15.91 19.04
N GLN A 18 15.20 -15.51 18.03
CA GLN A 18 14.73 -14.12 17.97
C GLN A 18 13.60 -13.95 18.98
N ASP A 19 13.98 -13.45 20.14
CA ASP A 19 13.10 -13.00 21.21
C ASP A 19 12.15 -11.94 20.63
N CYS A 20 10.89 -12.31 20.40
CA CYS A 20 9.87 -11.41 19.82
C CYS A 20 9.42 -10.30 20.80
N THR A 21 10.24 -9.94 21.79
CA THR A 21 9.87 -9.11 22.94
C THR A 21 10.49 -7.72 22.94
N GLU A 22 11.12 -7.26 21.87
CA GLU A 22 11.27 -5.81 21.63
C GLU A 22 10.03 -5.26 20.92
N VAL A 23 8.87 -5.44 21.55
CA VAL A 23 7.73 -4.55 21.29
C VAL A 23 8.14 -3.24 21.95
N ALA A 24 8.39 -2.20 21.15
CA ALA A 24 8.82 -0.90 21.65
C ALA A 24 7.92 -0.46 22.82
N ASP A 25 8.49 -0.39 24.03
CA ASP A 25 7.84 0.16 25.23
C ASP A 25 7.63 1.68 25.13
N GLU A 26 8.15 2.30 24.06
CA GLU A 26 7.93 3.70 23.71
C GLU A 26 6.57 3.85 22.98
N PRO A 27 5.72 4.83 23.37
CA PRO A 27 4.45 5.05 22.70
C PRO A 27 4.67 5.37 21.22
N LEU A 28 3.95 4.67 20.34
CA LEU A 28 3.92 4.98 18.92
C LEU A 28 3.57 6.45 18.73
N SER A 29 4.48 7.22 18.14
CA SER A 29 4.25 8.62 17.82
C SER A 29 3.46 8.73 16.53
N ILE A 30 2.40 9.54 16.54
CA ILE A 30 1.63 9.85 15.33
C ILE A 30 2.51 10.72 14.43
N PHE A 31 2.92 10.18 13.29
CA PHE A 31 3.74 10.91 12.31
C PHE A 31 2.94 12.02 11.61
N SER A 32 1.68 11.73 11.26
CA SER A 32 0.79 12.65 10.57
C SER A 32 -0.67 12.28 10.82
N GLU A 33 -1.52 13.28 10.97
CA GLU A 33 -2.97 13.12 11.01
C GLU A 33 -3.59 13.99 9.93
N ARG A 34 -4.46 13.38 9.11
CA ARG A 34 -5.23 14.10 8.10
C ARG A 34 -6.69 13.65 8.19
N PRO A 35 -7.64 14.56 8.46
CA PRO A 35 -9.05 14.22 8.38
C PRO A 35 -9.40 13.89 6.92
N ALA A 36 -10.11 12.78 6.73
CA ALA A 36 -10.64 12.42 5.43
C ALA A 36 -11.87 13.27 5.11
N GLU A 37 -12.04 13.64 3.83
CA GLU A 37 -13.20 14.38 3.33
C GLU A 37 -14.48 13.52 3.26
N GLY A 38 -14.41 12.27 3.71
CA GLY A 38 -15.52 11.32 3.71
C GLY A 38 -15.20 10.07 4.53
N LEU A 39 -15.94 8.99 4.29
CA LEU A 39 -15.64 7.70 4.93
C LEU A 39 -14.42 7.07 4.27
N VAL A 40 -13.50 6.57 5.09
CA VAL A 40 -12.37 5.77 4.63
C VAL A 40 -12.69 4.30 4.81
N GLY A 41 -12.65 3.55 3.71
CA GLY A 41 -12.81 2.10 3.67
C GLY A 41 -11.48 1.37 3.89
N PRO A 42 -11.27 0.23 3.21
CA PRO A 42 -10.00 -0.50 3.28
C PRO A 42 -8.80 0.37 2.92
N LEU A 43 -7.69 0.11 3.59
CA LEU A 43 -6.39 0.71 3.36
C LEU A 43 -5.36 -0.41 3.17
N VAL A 44 -4.50 -0.26 2.17
CA VAL A 44 -3.50 -1.27 1.80
C VAL A 44 -2.17 -0.59 1.51
N TRP A 45 -1.17 -0.97 2.31
CA TRP A 45 0.21 -0.52 2.17
C TRP A 45 0.89 -1.24 1.00
N CYS A 46 1.69 -0.51 0.24
CA CYS A 46 2.68 -1.13 -0.63
C CYS A 46 3.87 -1.56 0.25
N ASP A 47 4.30 -2.82 0.12
CA ASP A 47 5.34 -3.42 0.97
C ASP A 47 6.77 -2.98 0.62
N HIS A 48 6.96 -2.35 -0.54
CA HIS A 48 8.28 -2.00 -1.06
C HIS A 48 8.39 -0.55 -1.56
N MET A 49 7.33 0.25 -1.39
CA MET A 49 7.34 1.68 -1.65
C MET A 49 6.58 2.38 -0.54
N ASP A 50 6.90 3.66 -0.31
CA ASP A 50 6.18 4.51 0.64
C ASP A 50 4.83 4.98 0.08
N LEU A 51 4.01 4.02 -0.38
CA LEU A 51 2.69 4.24 -0.94
C LEU A 51 1.61 3.57 -0.09
N LEU A 52 0.50 4.28 0.07
CA LEU A 52 -0.70 3.78 0.72
C LEU A 52 -1.87 3.94 -0.23
N ALA A 53 -2.56 2.84 -0.55
CA ALA A 53 -3.87 2.90 -1.19
C ALA A 53 -4.95 2.99 -0.12
N THR A 54 -5.93 3.85 -0.33
CA THR A 54 -7.10 3.97 0.54
C THR A 54 -8.35 4.08 -0.29
N MET A 55 -9.42 3.44 0.17
CA MET A 55 -10.73 3.63 -0.43
C MET A 55 -11.48 4.78 0.27
N HIS A 56 -12.08 5.67 -0.49
CA HIS A 56 -12.84 6.82 0.01
C HIS A 56 -14.27 6.74 -0.50
N VAL A 57 -15.21 7.14 0.34
CA VAL A 57 -16.61 7.33 -0.03
C VAL A 57 -17.02 8.75 0.33
N THR A 58 -17.30 9.57 -0.68
CA THR A 58 -17.78 10.95 -0.50
C THR A 58 -19.14 11.12 -1.16
N PRO A 59 -19.99 12.04 -0.66
CA PRO A 59 -21.28 12.33 -1.29
C PRO A 59 -21.14 12.86 -2.73
N GLU A 60 -20.08 13.63 -2.99
CA GLU A 60 -19.86 14.31 -4.27
C GLU A 60 -19.22 13.38 -5.32
N GLU A 61 -18.29 12.52 -4.90
CA GLU A 61 -17.49 11.71 -5.82
C GLU A 61 -17.86 10.22 -5.82
N GLY A 62 -18.76 9.79 -4.93
CA GLY A 62 -19.06 8.38 -4.72
C GLY A 62 -17.87 7.62 -4.12
N ARG A 63 -17.66 6.37 -4.56
CA ARG A 63 -16.53 5.54 -4.11
C ARG A 63 -15.32 5.76 -5.01
N SER A 64 -14.15 5.94 -4.42
CA SER A 64 -12.87 6.08 -5.13
C SER A 64 -11.73 5.38 -4.40
N VAL A 65 -10.66 5.07 -5.13
CA VAL A 65 -9.39 4.59 -4.57
C VAL A 65 -8.36 5.68 -4.76
N LYS A 66 -7.79 6.18 -3.65
CA LYS A 66 -6.73 7.19 -3.65
C LYS A 66 -5.40 6.56 -3.26
N VAL A 67 -4.36 6.85 -4.01
CA VAL A 67 -2.98 6.45 -3.71
C VAL A 67 -2.23 7.65 -3.15
N TRP A 68 -1.65 7.46 -1.97
CA TRP A 68 -0.90 8.47 -1.23
C TRP A 68 0.57 8.11 -1.20
N ARG A 69 1.43 9.11 -1.34
CA ARG A 69 2.85 8.99 -1.04
C ARG A 69 3.13 9.49 0.37
N LEU A 70 3.92 8.72 1.09
CA LEU A 70 4.33 8.97 2.46
C LEU A 70 5.80 9.31 2.46
N LEU A 71 6.12 10.55 2.15
CA LEU A 71 7.50 11.00 2.20
C LEU A 71 7.89 11.21 3.67
N SER A 72 9.00 10.60 4.10
CA SER A 72 9.48 10.71 5.49
C SER A 72 9.87 12.15 5.87
N ASP A 73 10.14 13.02 4.90
CA ASP A 73 10.48 14.43 5.10
C ASP A 73 9.27 15.36 4.98
N GLU A 74 8.18 14.94 4.32
CA GLU A 74 6.93 15.69 4.28
C GLU A 74 6.01 15.26 5.43
N LYS A 75 5.66 16.20 6.32
CA LYS A 75 4.75 15.94 7.45
C LYS A 75 3.31 15.58 7.04
N THR A 76 3.01 15.59 5.74
CA THR A 76 1.67 15.38 5.20
C THR A 76 1.73 14.48 3.98
N PRO A 77 0.95 13.37 3.95
CA PRO A 77 0.84 12.53 2.77
C PRO A 77 0.34 13.31 1.56
N SER A 78 0.97 13.11 0.40
CA SER A 78 0.55 13.69 -0.87
C SER A 78 -0.28 12.70 -1.68
N CYS A 79 -1.46 13.11 -2.16
CA CYS A 79 -2.27 12.28 -3.03
C CYS A 79 -1.64 12.27 -4.42
N LEU A 80 -1.16 11.11 -4.88
CA LEU A 80 -0.58 10.96 -6.22
C LEU A 80 -1.65 10.72 -7.27
N PHE A 81 -2.69 9.96 -6.91
CA PHE A 81 -3.65 9.45 -7.88
C PHE A 81 -5.00 9.14 -7.23
N SER A 82 -6.08 9.28 -7.99
CA SER A 82 -7.45 8.96 -7.59
C SER A 82 -8.17 8.22 -8.72
N TYR A 83 -8.65 7.02 -8.44
CA TYR A 83 -9.39 6.17 -9.36
C TYR A 83 -10.85 6.08 -8.94
N LYS A 84 -11.76 6.46 -9.84
CA LYS A 84 -13.22 6.41 -9.62
C LYS A 84 -13.91 5.26 -10.36
N GLY A 85 -13.14 4.41 -11.04
CA GLY A 85 -13.68 3.44 -11.97
C GLY A 85 -13.62 3.88 -13.43
N HIS A 86 -13.94 2.95 -14.32
CA HIS A 86 -13.94 3.17 -15.77
C HIS A 86 -15.34 3.43 -16.33
N SER A 87 -16.39 3.29 -15.51
CA SER A 87 -17.80 3.54 -15.86
C SER A 87 -18.54 4.18 -14.69
N ALA A 88 -19.68 4.82 -14.97
CA ALA A 88 -20.51 5.46 -13.95
C ALA A 88 -21.03 4.48 -12.87
N ASP A 89 -21.21 3.21 -13.23
CA ASP A 89 -21.71 2.15 -12.33
C ASP A 89 -20.58 1.37 -11.64
N TRP A 90 -19.34 1.88 -11.67
CA TRP A 90 -18.20 1.22 -11.04
C TRP A 90 -18.08 1.62 -9.58
N TYR A 91 -18.21 0.66 -8.66
CA TYR A 91 -18.15 0.89 -7.23
C TYR A 91 -17.03 0.06 -6.60
N PRO A 92 -15.81 0.62 -6.41
CA PRO A 92 -14.71 -0.12 -5.82
C PRO A 92 -15.07 -0.61 -4.41
N THR A 93 -14.66 -1.85 -4.11
CA THR A 93 -14.86 -2.53 -2.83
C THR A 93 -13.59 -3.15 -2.28
N ALA A 94 -12.63 -3.49 -3.15
CA ALA A 94 -11.37 -4.12 -2.79
C ALA A 94 -10.21 -3.51 -3.54
N VAL A 95 -9.03 -3.54 -2.93
CA VAL A 95 -7.79 -3.05 -3.53
C VAL A 95 -6.62 -3.93 -3.11
N ALA A 96 -5.68 -4.18 -4.02
CA ALA A 96 -4.46 -4.93 -3.74
C ALA A 96 -3.30 -4.41 -4.60
N TRP A 97 -2.13 -4.25 -3.98
CA TRP A 97 -0.90 -3.99 -4.71
C TRP A 97 -0.37 -5.29 -5.30
N SER A 98 0.15 -5.23 -6.53
CA SER A 98 0.95 -6.34 -7.06
C SER A 98 2.20 -6.53 -6.20
N PRO A 99 2.61 -7.78 -5.91
CA PRO A 99 3.88 -8.04 -5.27
C PRO A 99 5.03 -7.46 -6.08
N ARG A 100 6.13 -7.11 -5.40
CA ARG A 100 7.34 -6.68 -6.07
C ARG A 100 7.81 -7.74 -7.06
N SER A 101 7.85 -7.40 -8.35
CA SER A 101 8.40 -8.25 -9.39
C SER A 101 9.67 -7.64 -9.97
N LEU A 102 10.76 -8.39 -9.95
CA LEU A 102 12.01 -7.98 -10.60
C LEU A 102 11.90 -7.96 -12.13
N SER A 103 10.92 -8.67 -12.69
CA SER A 103 10.70 -8.74 -14.14
C SER A 103 9.71 -7.70 -14.66
N HIS A 104 8.93 -7.07 -13.78
CA HIS A 104 7.98 -6.01 -14.11
C HIS A 104 8.13 -4.89 -13.07
N PRO A 105 8.93 -3.85 -13.36
CA PRO A 105 9.21 -2.78 -12.40
C PRO A 105 8.00 -1.85 -12.18
N GLU A 106 6.97 -1.95 -13.03
CA GLU A 106 5.76 -1.15 -12.89
C GLU A 106 4.91 -1.71 -11.74
N GLN A 107 4.61 -0.83 -10.78
CA GLN A 107 3.70 -1.16 -9.69
C GLN A 107 2.27 -1.18 -10.23
N LEU A 108 1.63 -2.34 -10.14
CA LEU A 108 0.22 -2.47 -10.47
C LEU A 108 -0.63 -2.40 -9.20
N LEU A 109 -1.80 -1.77 -9.34
CA LEU A 109 -2.85 -1.74 -8.35
C LEU A 109 -4.08 -2.44 -8.93
N ALA A 110 -4.48 -3.56 -8.33
CA ALA A 110 -5.73 -4.21 -8.64
C ALA A 110 -6.86 -3.58 -7.83
N VAL A 111 -7.95 -3.21 -8.49
CA VAL A 111 -9.16 -2.65 -7.88
C VAL A 111 -10.34 -3.52 -8.28
N GLY A 112 -11.00 -4.13 -7.30
CA GLY A 112 -12.21 -4.92 -7.49
C GLY A 112 -13.46 -4.08 -7.19
N ASP A 113 -14.54 -4.29 -7.94
CA ASP A 113 -15.84 -3.66 -7.69
C ASP A 113 -16.83 -4.61 -7.00
N GLU A 114 -18.03 -4.11 -6.70
CA GLU A 114 -19.09 -4.90 -6.06
C GLU A 114 -19.75 -5.96 -6.96
N ARG A 115 -19.53 -5.87 -8.28
CA ARG A 115 -20.04 -6.83 -9.28
C ARG A 115 -19.06 -7.98 -9.51
N GLY A 116 -17.83 -7.86 -8.98
CA GLY A 116 -16.76 -8.83 -9.12
C GLY A 116 -15.83 -8.55 -10.29
N ASP A 117 -15.98 -7.41 -10.96
CA ASP A 117 -15.07 -6.98 -12.01
C ASP A 117 -13.76 -6.46 -11.40
N ILE A 118 -12.64 -6.64 -12.12
CA ILE A 118 -11.30 -6.23 -11.67
C ILE A 118 -10.68 -5.29 -12.69
N ALA A 119 -10.26 -4.11 -12.24
CA ALA A 119 -9.43 -3.18 -12.99
C ALA A 119 -7.99 -3.25 -12.50
N LEU A 120 -7.03 -3.31 -13.43
CA LEU A 120 -5.61 -3.15 -13.14
C LEU A 120 -5.18 -1.73 -13.52
N VAL A 121 -4.58 -1.02 -12.57
CA VAL A 121 -4.19 0.39 -12.70
C VAL A 121 -2.69 0.51 -12.51
N TYR A 122 -2.02 1.28 -13.38
CA TYR A 122 -0.58 1.59 -13.34
C TYR A 122 -0.37 3.10 -13.48
#